data_AF-A0A8T7BKK9-F1
#
_entry.id   AF-A0A8T7BKK9-F1
#
_cell.length_a   1.000
_cell.length_b   1.000
_cell.length_c   1.000
_cell.angle_alpha   90.00
_cell.angle_beta   90.00
_cell.angle_gamma   90.00
#
_symmetry.space_group_name_H-M   'P 1'
#
loop_
_entity.id
_entity.type
_entity.pdbx_description
1 polymer ?
#
loop_
_entity_poly.entity_id
_entity_poly.type
_entity_poly.pdbx_seq_one_letter_code
_entity_poly.pdbx_strand_id
1 'polypeptide(L)' 'MTNAVKMRDKLVPIAQNLISISEVTVNGAKVFRVRFGPITNVTLADKIVNSLGLYGVYDHYVTVN' A
#
# COMPACT_ATOMS: atom_id res chain seq x y z
N MET A 1 11.40 -2.10 9.11
CA MET A 1 10.18 -2.90 9.28
C MET A 1 9.10 -2.21 10.11
N THR A 2 9.39 -1.70 11.32
CA THR A 2 8.38 -1.12 12.24
C THR A 2 7.44 -0.08 11.60
N ASN A 3 7.97 0.85 10.80
CA ASN A 3 7.14 1.88 10.16
C ASN A 3 6.19 1.30 9.11
N ALA A 4 6.63 0.29 8.34
CA ALA A 4 5.78 -0.38 7.36
C ALA A 4 4.65 -1.18 8.02
N VAL A 5 4.92 -1.80 9.17
CA VAL A 5 3.88 -2.49 9.98
C VAL A 5 2.84 -1.49 10.48
N LYS A 6 3.28 -0.38 11.08
CA LYS A 6 2.37 0.69 11.54
C LYS A 6 1.54 1.26 10.40
N MET A 7 2.14 1.48 9.23
CA MET A 7 1.44 1.97 8.05
C MET A 7 0.43 0.94 7.53
N ARG A 8 0.80 -0.35 7.46
CA ARG A 8 -0.14 -1.43 7.12
C ARG A 8 -1.33 -1.41 8.07
N ASP A 9 -1.08 -1.45 9.38
CA ASP A 9 -2.14 -1.53 10.40
C ASP A 9 -3.08 -0.33 10.34
N LYS A 10 -2.54 0.87 10.09
CA LYS A 10 -3.31 2.10 9.86
C LYS A 10 -4.23 1.98 8.64
N LEU A 11 -3.81 1.29 7.60
CA LEU A 11 -4.50 1.17 6.32
C LEU A 11 -5.39 -0.09 6.21
N VAL A 12 -5.35 -1.00 7.20
CA VAL A 12 -6.22 -2.19 7.26
C VAL A 12 -7.71 -1.87 7.03
N PRO A 13 -8.29 -0.79 7.58
CA PRO A 13 -9.72 -0.51 7.41
C PRO A 13 -10.17 -0.31 5.95
N ILE A 14 -9.26 0.06 5.05
CA ILE A 14 -9.55 0.24 3.62
C ILE A 14 -8.96 -0.88 2.75
N ALA A 15 -8.30 -1.86 3.36
CA ALA A 15 -7.52 -2.86 2.64
C ALA A 15 -8.33 -4.04 2.09
N GLN A 16 -9.56 -4.31 2.56
CA GLN A 16 -10.35 -5.50 2.16
C GLN A 16 -9.53 -6.82 2.11
N ASN A 17 -8.59 -7.00 3.05
CA ASN A 17 -7.62 -8.12 3.09
C ASN A 17 -6.54 -8.16 1.98
N LEU A 18 -6.40 -7.10 1.18
CA LEU A 18 -5.47 -6.99 0.07
C LEU A 18 -4.13 -6.35 0.45
N ILE A 19 -3.90 -6.02 1.72
CA ILE A 19 -2.69 -5.32 2.15
C ILE A 19 -1.58 -6.28 2.57
N SER A 20 -0.38 -6.07 2.03
CA SER A 20 0.82 -6.84 2.36
C SER A 20 2.03 -5.92 2.51
N ILE A 21 3.10 -6.45 3.11
CA ILE A 21 4.40 -5.80 3.16
C ILE A 21 5.36 -6.66 2.35
N SER A 22 6.06 -6.06 1.38
CA SER A 22 7.12 -6.70 0.62
C SER A 22 8.46 -6.01 0.88
N GLU A 23 9.50 -6.77 1.17
CA GLU A 23 10.88 -6.29 1.21
C GLU A 23 11.47 -6.29 -0.21
N VAL A 24 12.15 -5.20 -0.58
CA VAL A 24 12.89 -5.07 -1.83
C VAL A 24 14.20 -4.34 -1.59
N THR A 25 15.17 -4.51 -2.49
CA THR A 25 16.40 -3.70 -2.50
C THR A 25 16.29 -2.61 -3.57
N VAL A 26 16.47 -1.36 -3.18
CA VAL A 26 16.49 -0.19 -4.08
C VAL A 26 17.80 0.54 -3.87
N ASN A 27 18.61 0.70 -4.92
CA ASN A 27 19.91 1.37 -4.86
C ASN A 27 20.81 0.83 -3.72
N GLY A 28 20.83 -0.50 -3.52
CA GLY A 28 21.61 -1.15 -2.46
C GLY A 28 21.02 -1.05 -1.04
N ALA A 29 19.91 -0.31 -0.84
CA ALA A 29 19.23 -0.19 0.44
C ALA A 29 18.00 -1.10 0.52
N LYS A 30 17.74 -1.69 1.69
CA LYS A 30 16.51 -2.44 1.96
C LYS A 30 15.34 -1.49 2.20
N VAL A 31 14.27 -1.67 1.43
CA VAL A 31 13.03 -0.89 1.51
C VAL A 31 11.85 -1.83 1.74
N PHE A 32 10.97 -1.46 2.65
CA PHE A 32 9.73 -2.19 2.94
C PHE A 32 8.55 -1.43 2.31
N ARG A 33 7.93 -2.03 1.30
CA ARG A 33 6.78 -1.46 0.59
C ARG A 33 5.49 -2.02 1.18
N VAL A 34 4.56 -1.13 1.54
CA VAL A 34 3.18 -1.49 1.86
C VAL A 34 2.40 -1.50 0.55
N ARG A 35 1.80 -2.64 0.20
CA ARG A 35 1.16 -2.84 -1.11
C ARG A 35 -0.29 -3.26 -0.92
N PHE A 36 -1.18 -2.71 -1.73
CA PHE A 36 -2.52 -3.25 -1.93
C PHE A 36 -2.50 -4.11 -3.19
N GLY A 37 -2.98 -5.35 -3.08
CA GLY A 37 -3.27 -6.20 -4.23
C GLY A 37 -2.98 -7.69 -4.04
N PRO A 38 -3.14 -8.47 -5.12
CA PRO A 38 -3.50 -8.01 -6.48
C PRO A 38 -4.91 -7.40 -6.56
N ILE A 39 -5.07 -6.33 -7.35
CA ILE A 39 -6.36 -5.68 -7.58
C ILE A 39 -6.75 -5.86 -9.05
N THR A 40 -7.87 -6.52 -9.29
CA THR A 40 -8.42 -6.73 -10.65
C THR A 40 -9.61 -5.82 -10.95
N ASN A 41 -10.18 -5.18 -9.93
CA ASN A 41 -11.34 -4.31 -10.04
C ASN A 41 -10.91 -2.84 -9.94
N VAL A 42 -11.08 -2.08 -11.02
CA VAL A 42 -10.71 -0.65 -11.10
C VAL A 42 -11.48 0.19 -10.07
N THR A 43 -12.78 -0.06 -9.89
CA THR A 43 -13.59 0.65 -8.89
C THR A 43 -13.08 0.46 -7.46
N LEU A 44 -12.52 -0.72 -7.16
CA LEU A 44 -11.88 -0.96 -5.87
C LEU A 44 -10.56 -0.18 -5.75
N ALA A 45 -9.74 -0.17 -6.80
CA ALA A 45 -8.51 0.61 -6.83
C ALA A 45 -8.79 2.11 -6.57
N ASP A 46 -9.78 2.67 -7.27
CA ASP A 46 -10.16 4.08 -7.12
C ASP A 46 -10.62 4.40 -5.70
N LYS A 47 -11.42 3.53 -5.08
CA LYS A 47 -11.86 3.68 -3.69
C LYS A 47 -10.69 3.68 -2.71
N ILE A 48 -9.71 2.81 -2.91
CA ILE A 48 -8.51 2.75 -2.07
C ILE A 48 -7.73 4.06 -2.22
N VAL A 49 -7.40 4.46 -3.45
CA VAL A 49 -6.63 5.67 -3.75
C VAL A 49 -7.29 6.91 -3.14
N ASN A 50 -8.59 7.09 -3.34
CA ASN A 50 -9.33 8.22 -2.78
C ASN A 50 -9.34 8.23 -1.25
N SER A 51 -9.23 7.06 -0.62
CA SER A 51 -9.19 6.95 0.84
C SER A 51 -7.80 7.22 1.43
N LEU A 52 -6.70 7.04 0.67
CA LEU A 52 -5.33 7.17 1.18
C LEU A 52 -5.05 8.54 1.84
N GLY A 53 -5.59 9.61 1.26
CA GLY A 53 -5.46 10.97 1.80
C GLY A 53 -6.05 11.11 3.21
N LEU A 54 -7.14 10.42 3.51
CA LEU A 54 -7.76 10.41 4.85
C LEU A 54 -6.84 9.78 5.91
N TYR A 55 -5.91 8.93 5.48
CA TYR A 55 -4.89 8.31 6.32
C TYR A 55 -3.53 9.01 6.20
N GLY A 56 -3.46 10.20 5.59
CA GLY A 56 -2.24 10.99 5.45
C GLY A 56 -1.20 10.36 4.53
N VAL A 57 -1.63 9.53 3.58
CA VAL A 57 -0.76 8.94 2.56
C VAL A 57 -0.96 9.72 1.27
N TYR A 58 0.00 10.58 0.95
CA TYR A 58 -0.06 11.46 -0.23
C TYR A 58 0.83 10.97 -1.38
N ASP A 59 1.95 10.34 -1.04
CA ASP A 59 2.83 9.72 -2.02
C ASP A 59 2.51 8.22 -2.14
N HIS A 60 2.08 7.82 -3.33
CA HIS A 60 1.76 6.44 -3.68
C HIS A 60 1.90 6.26 -5.20
N TYR A 61 2.11 5.03 -5.62
CA TYR A 61 2.23 4.68 -7.03
C TYR A 61 1.39 3.43 -7.32
N VAL A 62 0.74 3.44 -8.48
CA VAL A 62 0.06 2.26 -9.02
C VAL A 62 1.05 1.50 -9.89
N THR A 63 1.27 0.23 -9.56
CA THR A 63 2.08 -0.67 -10.39
C THR A 63 1.17 -1.57 -11.20
N VAL A 64 1.33 -1.55 -12.52
CA VAL A 64 0.78 -2.57 -13.43
C VAL A 64 1.90 -3.55 -13.80
N ASN A 65 1.54 -4.80 -14.05
CA ASN A 65 2.43 -5.77 -14.70
C ASN A 65 2.21 -5.74 -16.20
#